data_AF-A0A1N6IJV3-F1
#
_entry.id   AF-A0A1N6IJV3-F1
#
_cell.length_a   1.000
_cell.length_b   1.000
_cell.length_c   1.000
_cell.angle_alpha   90.00
_cell.angle_beta   90.00
_cell.angle_gamma   90.00
#
_symmetry.space_group_name_H-M   'P 1'
#
loop_
_entity.id
_entity.type
_entity.pdbx_description
1 polymer ?
#
loop_
_entity_poly.entity_id
_entity_poly.type
_entity_poly.pdbx_seq_one_letter_code
_entity_poly.pdbx_strand_id
1 'polypeptide(L)'
;MEIPVNFTDFLYWLKERTERFWSENTCQKGFYGAKWQPLSEKQIDFIELKYSVRFTSEHREFLKILHAIDKKEIVEYEDEGEIITEQCTFFYNWLEDEKEITKVLKEPYQWMFDDIDSVNKVWLKSWGIKPKSAEKRKKIFDKWFSNVPSLLPLTGSVFVVSDENLECKPILSVRGSDIVTMGWDFRTGLLNEIRNHLDIYIEVFDEEDQMFYPELLPEVQEIFDQNFKYDETKDVPYLKEMMLYWSSGWSSFDMTYHPENAKVHPIVKTYIAEEQV
;
A
#
# COMPACT_ATOMS: atom_id res chain seq x y z
N MET A 1 22.29 -9.90 -7.16
CA MET A 1 21.32 -9.51 -8.20
C MET A 1 21.42 -8.01 -8.41
N GLU A 2 21.43 -7.52 -9.65
CA GLU A 2 21.48 -6.08 -9.91
C GLU A 2 20.06 -5.56 -10.21
N ILE A 3 19.56 -4.66 -9.35
CA ILE A 3 18.24 -4.04 -9.51
C ILE A 3 18.45 -2.62 -10.03
N PRO A 4 17.93 -2.27 -11.23
CA PRO A 4 18.17 -0.96 -11.81
C PRO A 4 17.73 0.20 -10.92
N VAL A 5 18.50 1.29 -10.96
CA VAL A 5 18.19 2.56 -10.25
C VAL A 5 17.31 3.47 -11.12
N ASN A 6 17.52 3.48 -12.44
CA ASN A 6 16.63 4.19 -13.35
C ASN A 6 15.23 3.56 -13.29
N PHE A 7 14.20 4.40 -13.11
CA PHE A 7 12.85 3.92 -12.87
C PHE A 7 12.26 3.14 -14.06
N THR A 8 12.42 3.63 -15.29
CA THR A 8 11.94 2.92 -16.49
C THR A 8 12.65 1.58 -16.67
N ASP A 9 13.98 1.55 -16.53
CA ASP A 9 14.74 0.29 -16.59
C ASP A 9 14.32 -0.69 -15.48
N PHE A 10 14.04 -0.17 -14.28
CA PHE A 10 13.51 -0.94 -13.17
C PHE A 10 12.14 -1.56 -13.50
N LEU A 11 11.23 -0.82 -14.13
CA LEU A 11 9.92 -1.34 -14.53
C LEU A 11 10.04 -2.47 -15.57
N TYR A 12 10.95 -2.35 -16.54
CA TYR A 12 11.23 -3.43 -17.50
C TYR A 12 11.88 -4.64 -16.81
N TRP A 13 12.82 -4.40 -15.90
CA TRP A 13 13.40 -5.46 -15.08
C TRP A 13 12.33 -6.20 -14.26
N LEU A 14 11.40 -5.46 -13.67
CA LEU A 14 10.26 -6.01 -12.92
C LEU A 14 9.38 -6.88 -13.81
N LYS A 15 9.05 -6.38 -15.01
CA LYS A 15 8.28 -7.09 -16.03
C LYS A 15 8.91 -8.43 -16.38
N GLU A 16 10.19 -8.41 -16.75
CA GLU A 16 10.91 -9.61 -17.18
C GLU A 16 11.02 -10.64 -16.05
N ARG A 17 11.24 -10.19 -14.82
CA ARG A 17 11.43 -11.09 -13.68
C ARG A 17 10.11 -11.71 -13.23
N THR A 18 9.04 -10.93 -13.15
CA THR A 18 7.70 -11.45 -12.83
C THR A 18 7.18 -12.40 -13.90
N GLU A 19 7.26 -12.05 -15.19
CA GLU A 19 6.82 -12.93 -16.27
C GLU A 19 7.65 -14.23 -16.36
N ARG A 20 8.94 -14.16 -16.02
CA ARG A 20 9.77 -15.36 -15.89
C ARG A 20 9.30 -16.23 -14.74
N PHE A 21 9.11 -15.66 -13.56
CA PHE A 21 8.63 -16.38 -12.38
C PHE A 21 7.27 -17.05 -12.66
N TRP A 22 6.36 -16.33 -13.31
CA TRP A 22 5.04 -16.84 -13.70
C TRP A 22 5.08 -17.89 -14.81
N SER A 23 6.20 -18.04 -15.53
CA SER A 23 6.36 -19.11 -16.52
C SER A 23 6.76 -20.46 -15.91
N GLU A 24 7.12 -20.48 -14.62
CA GLU A 24 7.52 -21.67 -13.90
C GLU A 24 6.29 -22.40 -13.31
N ASN A 25 6.33 -23.74 -13.29
CA ASN A 25 5.22 -24.55 -12.76
C ASN A 25 5.01 -24.39 -11.24
N THR A 26 5.95 -23.75 -10.55
CA THR A 26 5.96 -23.47 -9.11
C THR A 26 5.32 -22.14 -8.76
N CYS A 27 4.91 -21.33 -9.74
CA CYS A 27 4.28 -20.04 -9.48
C CYS A 27 2.93 -20.20 -8.76
N GLN A 28 2.51 -19.15 -8.06
CA GLN A 28 1.22 -19.10 -7.35
C GLN A 28 0.03 -19.39 -8.28
N LYS A 29 -1.04 -19.97 -7.72
CA LYS A 29 -2.26 -20.32 -8.47
C LYS A 29 -2.85 -19.08 -9.15
N GLY A 30 -3.27 -19.26 -10.40
CA GLY A 30 -3.83 -18.18 -11.23
C GLY A 30 -2.80 -17.39 -12.03
N PHE A 31 -1.50 -17.46 -11.69
CA PHE A 31 -0.47 -16.67 -12.37
C PHE A 31 0.26 -17.41 -13.50
N TYR A 32 0.09 -18.74 -13.66
CA TYR A 32 0.86 -19.47 -14.66
C TYR A 32 0.69 -18.91 -16.07
N GLY A 33 1.81 -18.46 -16.65
CA GLY A 33 1.88 -17.82 -17.96
C GLY A 33 1.28 -16.41 -18.03
N ALA A 34 1.05 -15.75 -16.89
CA ALA A 34 0.56 -14.37 -16.84
C ALA A 34 1.52 -13.40 -17.52
N LYS A 35 0.96 -12.34 -18.12
CA LYS A 35 1.70 -11.27 -18.79
C LYS A 35 1.13 -9.90 -18.46
N TRP A 36 2.01 -8.91 -18.40
CA TRP A 36 1.59 -7.52 -18.24
C TRP A 36 0.99 -6.95 -19.53
N GLN A 37 -0.10 -6.19 -19.36
CA GLN A 37 -0.88 -5.51 -20.36
C GLN A 37 -0.70 -3.99 -20.23
N PRO A 38 0.20 -3.39 -21.03
CA PRO A 38 0.52 -1.97 -20.94
C PRO A 38 -0.60 -1.07 -21.49
N LEU A 39 -0.63 0.18 -21.03
CA LEU A 39 -1.47 1.23 -21.60
C LEU A 39 -0.70 2.15 -22.54
N SER A 40 -1.40 2.64 -23.57
CA SER A 40 -0.94 3.79 -24.37
C SER A 40 -1.25 5.11 -23.68
N GLU A 41 -0.52 6.17 -24.03
CA GLU A 41 -0.77 7.53 -23.52
C GLU A 41 -2.24 7.96 -23.70
N LYS A 42 -2.84 7.66 -24.86
CA LYS A 42 -4.24 8.00 -25.14
C LYS A 42 -5.23 7.28 -24.22
N GLN A 43 -4.92 6.05 -23.81
CA GLN A 43 -5.74 5.32 -22.84
C GLN A 43 -5.59 5.94 -21.46
N ILE A 44 -4.38 6.29 -21.05
CA ILE A 44 -4.13 6.97 -19.77
C ILE A 44 -4.88 8.32 -19.73
N ASP A 45 -4.80 9.13 -20.78
CA ASP A 45 -5.53 10.41 -20.88
C ASP A 45 -7.05 10.20 -20.78
N PHE A 46 -7.56 9.15 -21.41
CA PHE A 46 -8.98 8.78 -21.32
C PHE A 46 -9.38 8.36 -19.90
N ILE A 47 -8.53 7.61 -19.20
CA ILE A 47 -8.76 7.16 -17.82
C ILE A 47 -8.79 8.35 -16.85
N GLU A 48 -7.81 9.26 -16.96
CA GLU A 48 -7.76 10.49 -16.15
C GLU A 48 -9.06 11.31 -16.29
N LEU A 49 -9.55 11.45 -17.53
CA LEU A 49 -10.82 12.11 -17.80
C LEU A 49 -12.01 11.34 -17.23
N LYS A 50 -12.09 10.02 -17.47
CA LYS A 50 -13.21 9.16 -17.07
C LYS A 50 -13.40 9.17 -15.54
N TYR A 51 -12.32 9.02 -14.79
CA TYR A 51 -12.36 8.91 -13.33
C TYR A 51 -12.10 10.24 -12.61
N SER A 52 -11.84 11.33 -13.35
CA SER A 52 -11.48 12.63 -12.79
C SER A 52 -10.29 12.54 -11.83
N VAL A 53 -9.29 11.75 -12.22
CA VAL A 53 -8.02 11.58 -11.51
C VAL A 53 -6.88 12.17 -12.33
N ARG A 54 -5.73 12.35 -11.70
CA ARG A 54 -4.50 12.78 -12.38
C ARG A 54 -3.35 11.93 -11.89
N PHE A 55 -2.75 11.15 -12.76
CA PHE A 55 -1.60 10.32 -12.43
C PHE A 55 -0.33 11.17 -12.36
N THR A 56 0.57 10.80 -11.46
CA THR A 56 1.92 11.39 -11.44
C THR A 56 2.74 10.89 -12.64
N SER A 57 3.86 11.56 -12.95
CA SER A 57 4.75 11.13 -14.04
C SER A 57 5.20 9.66 -13.90
N GLU A 58 5.57 9.23 -12.69
CA GLU A 58 5.98 7.86 -12.39
C GLU A 58 4.81 6.87 -12.51
N HIS A 59 3.63 7.27 -12.04
CA HIS A 59 2.44 6.43 -12.15
C HIS A 59 2.07 6.21 -13.62
N ARG A 60 2.14 7.25 -14.47
CA ARG A 60 1.93 7.10 -15.91
C ARG A 60 2.95 6.16 -16.54
N GLU A 61 4.22 6.26 -16.15
CA GLU A 61 5.27 5.37 -16.65
C GLU A 61 5.05 3.92 -16.23
N PHE A 62 4.63 3.69 -14.98
CA PHE A 62 4.18 2.39 -14.50
C PHE A 62 3.05 1.83 -15.36
N LEU A 63 2.00 2.62 -15.62
CA LEU A 63 0.86 2.18 -16.44
C LEU A 63 1.24 1.82 -17.88
N LYS A 64 2.27 2.45 -18.46
CA LYS A 64 2.75 2.11 -19.81
C LYS A 64 3.47 0.78 -19.90
N ILE A 65 3.88 0.19 -18.78
CA ILE A 65 4.71 -1.02 -18.77
C ILE A 65 4.02 -2.16 -18.00
N LEU A 66 3.44 -1.86 -16.84
CA LEU A 66 2.98 -2.81 -15.82
C LEU A 66 1.53 -2.53 -15.36
N HIS A 67 0.67 -1.98 -16.21
CA HIS A 67 -0.66 -1.54 -15.80
C HIS A 67 -1.53 -2.62 -15.14
N ALA A 68 -1.69 -3.77 -15.80
CA ALA A 68 -2.46 -4.91 -15.29
C ALA A 68 -1.91 -6.21 -15.89
N ILE A 69 -2.29 -7.36 -15.35
CA ILE A 69 -1.96 -8.66 -15.95
C ILE A 69 -3.17 -9.28 -16.66
N ASP A 70 -2.93 -10.16 -17.61
CA ASP A 70 -3.96 -10.87 -18.39
C ASP A 70 -4.64 -12.03 -17.63
N LYS A 71 -4.45 -12.11 -16.31
CA LYS A 71 -4.98 -13.13 -15.40
C LYS A 71 -5.61 -12.51 -14.17
N LYS A 72 -6.46 -13.27 -13.49
CA LYS A 72 -6.91 -12.97 -12.13
C LYS A 72 -6.11 -13.84 -11.16
N GLU A 73 -5.78 -13.27 -10.01
CA GLU A 73 -5.22 -14.02 -8.89
C GLU A 73 -6.28 -15.00 -8.37
N ILE A 74 -5.85 -16.18 -7.94
CA ILE A 74 -6.73 -17.16 -7.30
C ILE A 74 -6.34 -17.24 -5.83
N VAL A 75 -7.21 -16.74 -4.96
CA VAL A 75 -7.04 -16.80 -3.50
C VAL A 75 -7.89 -17.94 -2.96
N GLU A 76 -7.28 -18.78 -2.13
CA GLU A 76 -7.97 -19.86 -1.42
C GLU A 76 -7.85 -19.60 0.09
N TYR A 77 -8.98 -19.63 0.79
CA TYR A 77 -9.02 -19.52 2.24
C TYR A 77 -10.11 -20.43 2.82
N GLU A 78 -9.94 -20.82 4.07
CA GLU A 78 -10.92 -21.62 4.79
C GLU A 78 -11.94 -20.70 5.47
N ASP A 79 -13.22 -20.95 5.23
CA ASP A 79 -14.33 -20.29 5.90
C ASP A 79 -15.34 -21.33 6.36
N GLU A 80 -15.67 -21.30 7.66
CA GLU A 80 -16.55 -22.28 8.31
C GLU A 80 -16.21 -23.78 8.02
N GLY A 81 -14.93 -24.09 7.77
CA GLY A 81 -14.44 -25.44 7.45
C GLY A 81 -14.54 -25.84 5.97
N GLU A 82 -14.96 -24.93 5.09
CA GLU A 82 -14.97 -25.09 3.65
C GLU A 82 -13.84 -24.27 3.01
N ILE A 83 -13.15 -24.85 2.02
CA ILE A 83 -12.16 -24.10 1.22
C ILE A 83 -12.93 -23.30 0.18
N ILE A 84 -12.92 -21.98 0.33
CA ILE A 84 -13.45 -21.03 -0.65
C ILE A 84 -12.32 -20.66 -1.62
N THR A 85 -12.65 -20.61 -2.92
CA THR A 85 -11.74 -20.16 -3.97
C THR A 85 -12.32 -18.92 -4.63
N GLU A 86 -11.61 -17.80 -4.56
CA GLU A 86 -12.02 -16.53 -5.15
C GLU A 86 -11.04 -16.07 -6.23
N GLN A 87 -11.57 -15.38 -7.24
CA GLN A 87 -10.75 -14.69 -8.24
C GLN A 87 -10.64 -13.22 -7.88
N CYS A 88 -9.41 -12.77 -7.65
CA CYS A 88 -9.12 -11.39 -7.25
C CYS A 88 -8.37 -10.65 -8.35
N THR A 89 -8.58 -9.34 -8.41
CA THR A 89 -7.78 -8.46 -9.27
C THR A 89 -6.42 -8.26 -8.63
N PHE A 90 -5.36 -8.65 -9.34
CA PHE A 90 -3.98 -8.42 -8.87
C PHE A 90 -3.64 -6.92 -8.99
N PHE A 91 -3.43 -6.38 -10.19
CA PHE A 91 -3.41 -4.92 -10.41
C PHE A 91 -4.67 -4.50 -11.18
N TYR A 92 -5.24 -3.35 -10.83
CA TYR A 92 -6.49 -2.88 -11.45
C TYR A 92 -6.31 -2.63 -12.94
N ASN A 93 -7.12 -3.32 -13.76
CA ASN A 93 -7.24 -2.99 -15.16
C ASN A 93 -8.17 -1.78 -15.31
N TRP A 94 -7.59 -0.61 -15.50
CA TRP A 94 -8.29 0.67 -15.66
C TRP A 94 -9.24 0.76 -16.86
N LEU A 95 -9.18 -0.20 -17.78
CA LEU A 95 -10.09 -0.30 -18.91
C LEU A 95 -11.28 -1.24 -18.64
N GLU A 96 -11.14 -2.21 -17.74
CA GLU A 96 -12.08 -3.33 -17.59
C GLU A 96 -12.71 -3.41 -16.19
N ASP A 97 -11.97 -3.07 -15.14
CA ASP A 97 -12.35 -3.24 -13.72
C ASP A 97 -13.12 -2.02 -13.17
N GLU A 98 -14.10 -1.49 -13.92
CA GLU A 98 -14.76 -0.22 -13.60
C GLU A 98 -15.44 -0.21 -12.22
N LYS A 99 -16.05 -1.34 -11.82
CA LYS A 99 -16.77 -1.45 -10.55
C LYS A 99 -15.79 -1.41 -9.38
N GLU A 100 -14.71 -2.18 -9.49
CA GLU A 100 -13.64 -2.29 -8.51
C GLU A 100 -12.94 -0.94 -8.34
N ILE A 101 -12.60 -0.27 -9.45
CA ILE A 101 -11.96 1.05 -9.44
C ILE A 101 -12.85 2.11 -8.79
N THR A 102 -14.13 2.14 -9.15
CA THR A 102 -15.09 3.10 -8.56
C THR A 102 -15.27 2.88 -7.07
N LYS A 103 -15.15 1.62 -6.61
CA LYS A 103 -15.21 1.25 -5.20
C LYS A 103 -13.92 1.69 -4.49
N VAL A 104 -12.76 1.23 -4.94
CA VAL A 104 -11.47 1.47 -4.27
C VAL A 104 -11.10 2.95 -4.20
N LEU A 105 -11.50 3.76 -5.20
CA LEU A 105 -11.32 5.22 -5.16
C LEU A 105 -12.08 5.90 -4.00
N LYS A 106 -13.11 5.25 -3.45
CA LYS A 106 -13.90 5.76 -2.32
C LYS A 106 -13.52 5.11 -0.98
N GLU A 107 -12.84 3.98 -1.02
CA GLU A 107 -12.52 3.17 0.15
C GLU A 107 -11.68 3.91 1.21
N PRO A 108 -10.62 4.67 0.88
CA PRO A 108 -9.86 5.42 1.88
C PRO A 108 -10.74 6.38 2.71
N TYR A 109 -11.64 7.12 2.06
CA TYR A 109 -12.59 7.98 2.76
C TYR A 109 -13.52 7.16 3.67
N GLN A 110 -14.10 6.08 3.13
CA GLN A 110 -15.09 5.26 3.83
C GLN A 110 -14.47 4.60 5.06
N TRP A 111 -13.36 3.89 4.88
CA TRP A 111 -12.70 3.17 5.96
C TRP A 111 -12.18 4.11 7.05
N MET A 112 -11.58 5.25 6.68
CA MET A 112 -11.10 6.22 7.68
C MET A 112 -12.26 6.84 8.46
N PHE A 113 -13.38 7.13 7.79
CA PHE A 113 -14.56 7.65 8.47
C PHE A 113 -15.20 6.59 9.38
N ASP A 114 -15.27 5.35 8.92
CA ASP A 114 -15.80 4.23 9.70
C ASP A 114 -14.99 4.06 10.99
N ASP A 115 -13.67 4.21 10.96
CA ASP A 115 -12.81 4.14 12.16
C ASP A 115 -13.08 5.22 13.21
N ILE A 116 -13.62 6.38 12.81
CA ILE A 116 -14.02 7.45 13.73
C ILE A 116 -15.29 7.05 14.48
N ASP A 117 -16.23 6.40 13.80
CA ASP A 117 -17.56 6.07 14.36
C ASP A 117 -17.65 4.63 14.91
N SER A 118 -16.74 3.74 14.53
CA SER A 118 -16.68 2.33 14.93
C SER A 118 -16.09 2.13 16.33
N VAL A 119 -15.73 0.89 16.66
CA VAL A 119 -15.01 0.51 17.90
C VAL A 119 -13.63 1.15 18.00
N ASN A 120 -13.03 1.52 16.87
CA ASN A 120 -11.70 2.13 16.84
C ASN A 120 -11.72 3.55 17.41
N LYS A 121 -12.83 4.27 17.34
CA LYS A 121 -13.04 5.59 17.96
C LYS A 121 -11.89 6.58 17.69
N VAL A 122 -11.34 6.53 16.48
CA VAL A 122 -10.20 7.35 16.08
C VAL A 122 -10.60 8.82 16.14
N TRP A 123 -9.74 9.63 16.74
CA TRP A 123 -9.91 11.07 16.80
C TRP A 123 -8.56 11.74 16.95
N LEU A 124 -8.15 12.49 15.93
CA LEU A 124 -6.83 13.11 15.89
C LEU A 124 -6.72 14.21 16.95
N LYS A 125 -5.51 14.41 17.48
CA LYS A 125 -5.23 15.46 18.47
C LYS A 125 -5.45 16.84 17.86
N SER A 126 -5.07 17.02 16.59
CA SER A 126 -5.29 18.28 15.85
C SER A 126 -6.76 18.65 15.67
N TRP A 127 -7.69 17.69 15.81
CA TRP A 127 -9.13 17.95 15.70
C TRP A 127 -9.74 18.50 16.99
N GLY A 128 -9.00 18.52 18.09
CA GLY A 128 -9.45 19.03 19.39
C GLY A 128 -10.41 18.08 20.12
N ILE A 129 -11.34 18.64 20.91
CA ILE A 129 -12.30 17.86 21.70
C ILE A 129 -13.30 17.16 20.78
N LYS A 130 -13.47 15.85 20.96
CA LYS A 130 -14.36 15.00 20.16
C LYS A 130 -15.84 15.36 20.38
N PRO A 131 -16.58 15.77 19.34
CA PRO A 131 -18.01 16.04 19.48
C PRO A 131 -18.85 14.79 19.69
N LYS A 132 -19.90 14.91 20.52
CA LYS A 132 -20.92 13.85 20.68
C LYS A 132 -21.77 13.63 19.42
N SER A 133 -22.05 14.69 18.67
CA SER A 133 -22.83 14.61 17.43
C SER A 133 -22.01 13.98 16.29
N ALA A 134 -22.54 12.92 15.69
CA ALA A 134 -21.96 12.25 14.53
C ALA A 134 -21.81 13.22 13.34
N GLU A 135 -22.80 14.10 13.13
CA GLU A 135 -22.77 15.10 12.05
C GLU A 135 -21.62 16.10 12.24
N LYS A 136 -21.34 16.51 13.50
CA LYS A 136 -20.20 17.38 13.80
C LYS A 136 -18.87 16.66 13.58
N ARG A 137 -18.77 15.39 13.97
CA ARG A 137 -17.58 14.56 13.69
C ARG A 137 -17.34 14.46 12.18
N LYS A 138 -18.38 14.13 11.42
CA LYS A 138 -18.32 14.06 9.95
C LYS A 138 -17.88 15.39 9.33
N LYS A 139 -18.41 16.53 9.77
CA LYS A 139 -17.98 17.84 9.25
C LYS A 139 -16.50 18.14 9.47
N ILE A 140 -15.96 17.75 10.63
CA ILE A 140 -14.53 17.91 10.93
C ILE A 140 -13.71 16.97 10.04
N PHE A 141 -14.13 15.72 9.91
CA PHE A 141 -13.49 14.74 9.03
C PHE A 141 -13.53 15.17 7.56
N ASP A 142 -14.68 15.57 7.03
CA ASP A 142 -14.84 16.01 5.63
C ASP A 142 -13.89 17.17 5.32
N LYS A 143 -13.78 18.13 6.24
CA LYS A 143 -12.86 19.27 6.12
C LYS A 143 -11.40 18.84 6.16
N TRP A 144 -11.04 17.87 7.00
CA TRP A 144 -9.68 17.35 7.05
C TRP A 144 -9.36 16.55 5.78
N PHE A 145 -10.22 15.61 5.41
CA PHE A 145 -10.03 14.71 4.26
C PHE A 145 -9.99 15.47 2.93
N SER A 146 -10.68 16.62 2.80
CA SER A 146 -10.58 17.45 1.60
C SER A 146 -9.18 18.03 1.34
N ASN A 147 -8.27 17.97 2.32
CA ASN A 147 -6.87 18.38 2.16
C ASN A 147 -5.92 17.18 1.98
N VAL A 148 -6.39 15.95 2.16
CA VAL A 148 -5.58 14.75 1.93
C VAL A 148 -5.30 14.63 0.43
N PRO A 149 -4.04 14.43 0.02
CA PRO A 149 -3.71 14.19 -1.39
C PRO A 149 -4.52 13.02 -1.96
N SER A 150 -4.79 13.05 -3.27
CA SER A 150 -5.48 11.93 -3.91
C SER A 150 -4.69 10.63 -3.75
N LEU A 151 -5.36 9.58 -3.28
CA LEU A 151 -4.79 8.24 -3.14
C LEU A 151 -5.20 7.42 -4.35
N LEU A 152 -4.24 7.18 -5.26
CA LEU A 152 -4.50 6.47 -6.51
C LEU A 152 -4.23 4.97 -6.34
N PRO A 153 -5.20 4.10 -6.59
CA PRO A 153 -5.06 2.67 -6.33
C PRO A 153 -4.06 2.02 -7.28
N LEU A 154 -3.22 1.12 -6.75
CA LEU A 154 -2.37 0.21 -7.52
C LEU A 154 -2.96 -1.20 -7.53
N THR A 155 -3.15 -1.75 -6.34
CA THR A 155 -3.66 -3.09 -6.07
C THR A 155 -4.23 -3.15 -4.66
N GLY A 156 -5.23 -4.00 -4.42
CA GLY A 156 -5.77 -4.26 -3.08
C GLY A 156 -6.03 -2.99 -2.26
N SER A 157 -5.29 -2.84 -1.15
CA SER A 157 -5.35 -1.67 -0.26
C SER A 157 -4.15 -0.72 -0.44
N VAL A 158 -3.43 -0.80 -1.55
CA VAL A 158 -2.19 -0.07 -1.81
C VAL A 158 -2.41 1.07 -2.79
N PHE A 159 -1.96 2.25 -2.38
CA PHE A 159 -2.21 3.52 -3.04
C PHE A 159 -0.93 4.33 -3.23
N VAL A 160 -0.87 5.05 -4.33
CA VAL A 160 0.14 6.09 -4.58
C VAL A 160 -0.40 7.41 -4.06
N VAL A 161 0.39 8.12 -3.26
CA VAL A 161 0.08 9.50 -2.87
C VAL A 161 0.34 10.41 -4.07
N SER A 162 -0.73 10.91 -4.68
CA SER A 162 -0.67 11.73 -5.88
C SER A 162 -0.55 13.22 -5.53
N ASP A 163 0.65 13.63 -5.13
CA ASP A 163 1.04 15.02 -4.95
C ASP A 163 2.42 15.26 -5.58
N GLU A 164 2.46 16.02 -6.66
CA GLU A 164 3.71 16.35 -7.38
C GLU A 164 4.59 17.36 -6.62
N ASN A 165 4.11 17.94 -5.52
CA ASN A 165 4.90 18.83 -4.68
C ASN A 165 5.71 18.08 -3.62
N LEU A 166 5.49 16.77 -3.46
CA LEU A 166 6.26 15.95 -2.53
C LEU A 166 7.62 15.59 -3.11
N GLU A 167 8.65 15.70 -2.28
CA GLU A 167 10.00 15.25 -2.61
C GLU A 167 10.09 13.72 -2.65
N CYS A 168 9.50 13.06 -1.66
CA CYS A 168 9.25 11.62 -1.66
C CYS A 168 7.80 11.35 -2.06
N LYS A 169 7.57 10.40 -2.97
CA LYS A 169 6.21 9.99 -3.39
C LYS A 169 5.87 8.64 -2.76
N PRO A 170 5.33 8.64 -1.53
CA PRO A 170 5.13 7.39 -0.80
C PRO A 170 4.04 6.54 -1.44
N ILE A 171 4.27 5.23 -1.38
CA ILE A 171 3.29 4.19 -1.62
C ILE A 171 2.77 3.74 -0.25
N LEU A 172 1.47 3.77 -0.06
CA LEU A 172 0.83 3.49 1.23
C LEU A 172 -0.08 2.28 1.12
N SER A 173 -0.05 1.39 2.11
CA SER A 173 -1.16 0.48 2.37
C SER A 173 -2.11 1.17 3.34
N VAL A 174 -3.38 1.29 2.96
CA VAL A 174 -4.41 2.06 3.66
C VAL A 174 -5.59 1.16 3.98
N ARG A 175 -5.82 0.88 5.26
CA ARG A 175 -7.02 0.21 5.76
C ARG A 175 -7.58 1.00 6.94
N GLY A 176 -8.45 1.96 6.60
CA GLY A 176 -8.96 2.92 7.58
C GLY A 176 -7.85 3.80 8.11
N SER A 177 -7.75 3.88 9.43
CA SER A 177 -6.72 4.60 10.15
C SER A 177 -5.39 3.84 10.26
N ASP A 178 -5.37 2.53 9.99
CA ASP A 178 -4.13 1.76 9.86
C ASP A 178 -3.54 2.03 8.48
N ILE A 179 -2.49 2.85 8.48
CA ILE A 179 -1.82 3.34 7.28
C ILE A 179 -0.33 3.11 7.47
N VAL A 180 0.27 2.34 6.57
CA VAL A 180 1.70 2.03 6.59
C VAL A 180 2.36 2.40 5.27
N THR A 181 3.57 2.92 5.34
CA THR A 181 4.37 3.18 4.14
C THR A 181 4.93 1.86 3.61
N MET A 182 4.58 1.52 2.36
CA MET A 182 5.13 0.39 1.62
C MET A 182 6.49 0.71 1.01
N GLY A 183 6.72 1.99 0.70
CA GLY A 183 8.00 2.56 0.30
C GLY A 183 7.87 4.08 0.12
N TRP A 184 8.94 4.82 0.36
CA TRP A 184 9.00 6.28 0.21
C TRP A 184 9.18 6.75 -1.24
N ASP A 185 9.33 5.81 -2.17
CA ASP A 185 9.30 6.03 -3.60
C ASP A 185 8.57 4.88 -4.32
N PHE A 186 8.20 5.12 -5.58
CA PHE A 186 7.46 4.16 -6.39
C PHE A 186 8.22 2.84 -6.59
N ARG A 187 9.56 2.90 -6.74
CA ARG A 187 10.42 1.73 -6.96
C ARG A 187 10.38 0.79 -5.76
N THR A 188 10.57 1.34 -4.57
CA THR A 188 10.58 0.59 -3.32
C THR A 188 9.18 0.08 -2.98
N GLY A 189 8.15 0.88 -3.21
CA GLY A 189 6.77 0.45 -3.01
C GLY A 189 6.39 -0.73 -3.91
N LEU A 190 6.77 -0.71 -5.19
CA LEU A 190 6.56 -1.85 -6.09
C LEU A 190 7.37 -3.07 -5.68
N LEU A 191 8.66 -2.90 -5.31
CA LEU A 191 9.47 -4.00 -4.80
C LEU A 191 8.83 -4.68 -3.60
N ASN A 192 8.27 -3.89 -2.67
CA ASN A 192 7.59 -4.42 -1.49
C ASN A 192 6.30 -5.15 -1.88
N GLU A 193 5.49 -4.54 -2.74
CA GLU A 193 4.17 -5.07 -3.08
C GLU A 193 4.25 -6.41 -3.81
N ILE A 194 5.17 -6.54 -4.77
CA ILE A 194 5.24 -7.72 -5.62
C ILE A 194 6.39 -8.67 -5.28
N ARG A 195 7.04 -8.48 -4.12
CA ARG A 195 8.22 -9.26 -3.67
C ARG A 195 8.06 -10.78 -3.78
N ASN A 196 6.84 -11.27 -3.55
CA ASN A 196 6.52 -12.71 -3.62
C ASN A 196 6.56 -13.29 -5.04
N HIS A 197 6.72 -12.45 -6.07
CA HIS A 197 6.81 -12.85 -7.48
C HIS A 197 8.17 -12.54 -8.10
N LEU A 198 9.17 -12.17 -7.27
CA LEU A 198 10.47 -11.70 -7.75
C LEU A 198 11.61 -12.65 -7.43
N ASP A 199 11.40 -13.75 -6.69
CA ASP A 199 12.50 -14.66 -6.31
C ASP A 199 13.68 -13.86 -5.71
N ILE A 200 13.37 -13.06 -4.69
CA ILE A 200 14.32 -12.15 -4.02
C ILE A 200 14.62 -12.57 -2.57
N TYR A 201 14.35 -13.83 -2.26
CA TYR A 201 14.52 -14.41 -0.94
C TYR A 201 15.60 -15.49 -0.94
N ILE A 202 16.21 -15.68 0.22
CA ILE A 202 17.08 -16.81 0.55
C ILE A 202 16.50 -17.53 1.77
N GLU A 203 16.67 -18.85 1.81
CA GLU A 203 16.32 -19.63 2.99
C GLU A 203 17.45 -19.55 4.02
N VAL A 204 17.16 -18.99 5.18
CA VAL A 204 18.09 -18.89 6.31
C VAL A 204 17.58 -19.80 7.43
N PHE A 205 18.48 -20.64 7.97
CA PHE A 205 18.13 -21.55 9.06
C PHE A 205 18.20 -20.82 10.40
N ASP A 206 17.09 -20.78 11.12
CA ASP A 206 17.04 -20.28 12.48
C ASP A 206 17.30 -21.42 13.47
N GLU A 207 18.34 -21.26 14.31
CA GLU A 207 18.74 -22.27 15.29
C GLU A 207 17.80 -22.36 16.49
N GLU A 208 17.09 -21.28 16.87
CA GLU A 208 16.16 -21.28 18.00
C GLU A 208 14.89 -22.06 17.66
N ASP A 209 14.35 -21.82 16.47
CA ASP A 209 13.11 -22.42 15.98
C ASP A 209 13.31 -23.74 15.21
N GLN A 210 14.56 -24.08 14.88
CA GLN A 210 14.94 -25.29 14.13
C GLN A 210 14.22 -25.40 12.77
N MET A 211 14.07 -24.28 12.06
CA MET A 211 13.43 -24.22 10.75
C MET A 211 14.02 -23.14 9.84
N PHE A 212 13.75 -23.24 8.54
CA PHE A 212 14.16 -22.23 7.56
C PHE A 212 13.12 -21.12 7.47
N TYR A 213 13.59 -19.88 7.47
CA TYR A 213 12.80 -18.69 7.20
C TYR A 213 13.26 -18.01 5.91
N PRO A 214 12.34 -17.44 5.14
CA PRO A 214 12.70 -16.63 3.99
C PRO A 214 13.22 -15.26 4.47
N GLU A 215 14.47 -14.95 4.16
CA GLU A 215 15.05 -13.61 4.34
C GLU A 215 15.28 -12.95 2.98
N LEU A 216 15.18 -11.62 2.92
CA LEU A 216 15.49 -10.89 1.69
C LEU A 216 16.97 -11.05 1.34
N LEU A 217 17.28 -11.09 0.04
CA LEU A 217 18.66 -10.97 -0.43
C LEU A 217 19.30 -9.70 0.16
N PRO A 218 20.58 -9.74 0.61
CA PRO A 218 21.22 -8.60 1.26
C PRO A 218 21.17 -7.30 0.46
N GLU A 219 21.32 -7.37 -0.86
CA GLU A 219 21.23 -6.20 -1.75
C GLU A 219 19.81 -5.62 -1.85
N VAL A 220 18.78 -6.42 -1.60
CA VAL A 220 17.38 -5.98 -1.58
C VAL A 220 17.05 -5.38 -0.22
N GLN A 221 17.52 -6.02 0.86
CA GLN A 221 17.40 -5.49 2.21
C GLN A 221 18.03 -4.10 2.30
N GLU A 222 19.22 -3.90 1.73
CA GLU A 222 19.89 -2.59 1.70
C GLU A 222 19.03 -1.52 0.99
N ILE A 223 18.30 -1.85 -0.08
CA ILE A 223 17.39 -0.90 -0.75
C ILE A 223 16.29 -0.44 0.22
N PHE A 224 15.68 -1.38 0.95
CA PHE A 224 14.66 -1.05 1.95
C PHE A 224 15.26 -0.24 3.10
N ASP A 225 16.39 -0.66 3.65
CA ASP A 225 17.04 0.03 4.76
C ASP A 225 17.38 1.48 4.38
N GLN A 226 17.94 1.73 3.19
CA GLN A 226 18.18 3.10 2.73
C GLN A 226 16.89 3.89 2.50
N ASN A 227 15.87 3.27 1.92
CA ASN A 227 14.60 3.94 1.65
C ASN A 227 13.82 4.26 2.94
N PHE A 228 13.98 3.49 4.02
CA PHE A 228 13.25 3.68 5.28
C PHE A 228 14.01 4.47 6.35
N LYS A 229 15.32 4.73 6.17
CA LYS A 229 16.08 5.66 7.04
C LYS A 229 15.34 6.99 7.22
N TYR A 230 15.38 7.54 8.43
CA TYR A 230 14.81 8.85 8.70
C TYR A 230 15.35 9.93 7.75
N ASP A 231 14.44 10.72 7.20
CA ASP A 231 14.71 11.92 6.40
C ASP A 231 13.62 12.96 6.72
N GLU A 232 14.00 14.22 6.92
CA GLU A 232 13.03 15.28 7.25
C GLU A 232 12.07 15.61 6.10
N THR A 233 12.44 15.27 4.86
CA THR A 233 11.65 15.44 3.64
C THR A 233 10.58 14.34 3.48
N LYS A 234 10.70 13.23 4.21
CA LYS A 234 9.72 12.13 4.23
C LYS A 234 8.50 12.54 5.04
N ASP A 235 7.48 12.96 4.31
CA ASP A 235 6.21 13.36 4.87
C ASP A 235 5.04 12.78 4.07
N VAL A 236 3.92 12.64 4.77
CA VAL A 236 2.63 12.32 4.14
C VAL A 236 1.64 13.38 4.62
N PRO A 237 1.54 14.51 3.91
CA PRO A 237 0.77 15.65 4.38
C PRO A 237 -0.66 15.27 4.76
N TYR A 238 -1.13 15.82 5.87
CA TYR A 238 -2.42 15.55 6.49
C TYR A 238 -2.62 14.12 7.05
N LEU A 239 -1.99 13.10 6.46
CA LEU A 239 -2.08 11.71 6.89
C LEU A 239 -1.08 11.33 7.98
N LYS A 240 0.04 12.06 8.14
CA LYS A 240 1.08 11.73 9.13
C LYS A 240 0.55 11.54 10.55
N GLU A 241 -0.36 12.40 11.01
CA GLU A 241 -0.96 12.24 12.34
C GLU A 241 -1.87 11.01 12.44
N MET A 242 -2.58 10.66 11.35
CA MET A 242 -3.38 9.45 11.27
C MET A 242 -2.50 8.20 11.28
N MET A 243 -1.41 8.18 10.50
CA MET A 243 -0.43 7.10 10.47
C MET A 243 0.18 6.88 11.86
N LEU A 244 0.60 7.97 12.53
CA LEU A 244 1.19 7.93 13.87
C LEU A 244 0.16 7.70 14.99
N TYR A 245 -1.13 7.62 14.67
CA TYR A 245 -2.18 7.30 15.64
C TYR A 245 -1.99 5.88 16.19
N TRP A 246 -1.52 4.96 15.36
CA TRP A 246 -1.19 3.59 15.73
C TRP A 246 0.34 3.41 15.78
N SER A 247 0.82 2.60 16.72
CA SER A 247 2.24 2.25 16.78
C SER A 247 2.74 1.50 15.55
N SER A 248 1.85 0.91 14.72
CA SER A 248 2.19 0.29 13.44
C SER A 248 2.76 1.30 12.43
N GLY A 249 2.28 2.55 12.43
CA GLY A 249 2.77 3.58 11.52
C GLY A 249 4.12 4.20 11.91
N TRP A 250 4.65 3.88 13.10
CA TRP A 250 5.90 4.48 13.59
C TRP A 250 7.12 4.01 12.80
N SER A 251 7.17 2.74 12.43
CA SER A 251 8.27 2.19 11.62
C SER A 251 8.40 2.88 10.27
N SER A 252 7.30 3.41 9.73
CA SER A 252 7.32 4.21 8.49
C SER A 252 8.20 5.46 8.62
N PHE A 253 8.39 5.97 9.83
CA PHE A 253 9.19 7.15 10.15
C PHE A 253 10.46 6.82 10.94
N ASP A 254 10.96 5.58 10.85
CA ASP A 254 12.16 5.11 11.58
C ASP A 254 12.01 5.26 13.11
N MET A 255 10.77 5.13 13.59
CA MET A 255 10.42 5.15 15.01
C MET A 255 10.01 3.76 15.48
N THR A 256 10.32 3.43 16.73
CA THR A 256 9.98 2.14 17.32
C THR A 256 9.17 2.28 18.61
N TYR A 257 8.26 1.33 18.83
CA TYR A 257 7.50 1.20 20.06
C TYR A 257 8.04 0.02 20.87
N HIS A 258 8.66 0.29 22.02
CA HIS A 258 9.26 -0.72 22.91
C HIS A 258 8.61 -0.70 24.30
N PRO A 259 7.45 -1.34 24.50
CA PRO A 259 6.91 -1.58 25.83
C PRO A 259 7.88 -2.50 26.59
N GLU A 260 8.25 -2.09 27.81
CA GLU A 260 9.17 -2.85 28.66
C GLU A 260 8.69 -4.30 28.84
N ASN A 261 9.57 -5.27 28.56
CA ASN A 261 9.40 -6.72 28.79
C ASN A 261 8.40 -7.46 27.87
N ALA A 262 7.94 -6.87 26.76
CA ALA A 262 7.03 -7.56 25.84
C ALA A 262 7.79 -8.37 24.76
N LYS A 263 7.54 -9.68 24.67
CA LYS A 263 8.00 -10.53 23.53
C LYS A 263 7.26 -10.23 22.23
N VAL A 264 6.04 -9.70 22.33
CA VAL A 264 5.20 -9.27 21.20
C VAL A 264 4.80 -7.83 21.46
N HIS A 265 5.06 -6.93 20.52
CA HIS A 265 4.71 -5.53 20.64
C HIS A 265 3.28 -5.29 20.10
N PRO A 266 2.28 -5.02 20.96
CA PRO A 266 0.92 -4.79 20.48
C PRO A 266 0.85 -3.49 19.69
N ILE A 267 -0.02 -3.47 18.68
CA ILE A 267 -0.44 -2.23 18.03
C ILE A 267 -1.30 -1.46 19.04
N VAL A 268 -0.88 -0.25 19.40
CA VAL A 268 -1.54 0.58 20.40
C VAL A 268 -1.86 1.97 19.86
N LYS A 269 -2.90 2.58 20.41
CA LYS A 269 -3.23 3.99 20.17
C LYS A 269 -2.21 4.88 20.87
N THR A 270 -1.75 5.91 20.17
CA THR A 270 -0.84 6.91 20.73
C THR A 270 -1.57 8.07 21.40
N TYR A 271 -2.88 8.18 21.16
CA TYR A 271 -3.72 9.26 21.70
C TYR A 271 -5.16 8.80 21.97
N ILE A 272 -5.70 9.23 23.11
CA ILE A 272 -7.10 9.07 23.50
C ILE A 272 -7.69 10.48 23.65
N ALA A 273 -8.69 10.80 22.83
CA ALA A 273 -9.29 12.12 22.81
C ALA A 273 -10.22 12.36 24.00
N GLU A 274 -10.23 13.60 24.49
CA GLU A 274 -11.30 14.09 25.36
C GLU A 274 -12.61 14.17 24.58
N GLU A 275 -13.72 13.78 25.22
CA GLU A 275 -15.06 13.82 24.64
C GLU A 275 -15.89 14.95 25.25
N GLN A 276 -16.70 15.62 24.44
CA GLN A 276 -17.65 16.61 24.94
C GLN A 276 -18.61 15.97 25.95
N VAL A 277 -18.80 16.63 27.10
CA VAL A 277 -19.76 16.22 28.14
C VAL A 277 -21.20 16.40 27.69
#